data_AF-A0A645J554-F1
#
_entry.id   AF-A0A645J554-F1
#
_cell.length_a   1.000
_cell.length_b   1.000
_cell.length_c   1.000
_cell.angle_alpha   90.00
_cell.angle_beta   90.00
_cell.angle_gamma   90.00
#
_symmetry.space_group_name_H-M   'P 1'
#
loop_
_entity.id
_entity.type
_entity.pdbx_description
1 polymer ?
#
loop_
_entity_poly.entity_id
_entity_poly.type
_entity_poly.pdbx_seq_one_letter_code
_entity_poly.pdbx_strand_id
1 'polypeptide(L)'
;MNLAEIRNAGGFVPDEPLKVLVGWGGHTFDVFVKRLSFGQVENLFTSDDRSKSARMIAASVLLGEDREPITYEDAYRLDPTLAAKLIEAINTVNGKPGN
;
A
#
# COMPACT_ATOMS: atom_id res chain seq x y z
N MET A 1 -10.30 -1.44 -27.00
CA MET A 1 -9.45 -2.05 -25.98
C MET A 1 -9.84 -3.51 -25.78
N ASN A 2 -9.03 -4.41 -26.33
CA ASN A 2 -9.03 -5.84 -26.04
C ASN A 2 -8.11 -6.15 -24.84
N LEU A 3 -8.09 -7.41 -24.38
CA LEU A 3 -7.28 -7.82 -23.22
C LEU A 3 -5.77 -7.56 -23.39
N ALA A 4 -5.23 -7.68 -24.60
CA ALA A 4 -3.83 -7.41 -24.88
C ALA A 4 -3.52 -5.90 -24.83
N GLU A 5 -4.43 -5.07 -25.34
CA GLU A 5 -4.34 -3.62 -25.26
C GLU A 5 -4.44 -3.12 -23.81
N ILE A 6 -5.33 -3.72 -22.99
CA ILE A 6 -5.43 -3.41 -21.55
C ILE A 6 -4.14 -3.81 -20.82
N ARG A 7 -3.55 -4.96 -21.17
CA ARG A 7 -2.28 -5.42 -20.60
C ARG A 7 -1.13 -4.48 -20.93
N ASN A 8 -1.01 -4.08 -22.19
CA ASN A 8 0.02 -3.15 -22.64
C ASN A 8 -0.19 -1.72 -22.12
N ALA A 9 -1.43 -1.31 -21.86
CA ALA A 9 -1.75 -0.02 -21.26
C ALA A 9 -1.54 0.04 -19.73
N GLY A 10 -1.03 -1.04 -19.11
CA GLY A 10 -0.81 -1.08 -17.66
C GLY A 10 -2.09 -1.27 -16.83
N GLY A 11 -3.15 -1.81 -17.44
CA GLY A 11 -4.42 -2.08 -16.75
C GLY A 11 -4.37 -3.21 -15.72
N PHE A 12 -3.22 -3.88 -15.58
CA PHE A 12 -2.95 -4.83 -14.50
C PHE A 12 -1.94 -4.25 -13.53
N VAL A 13 -2.24 -4.41 -12.25
CA VAL A 13 -1.38 -3.96 -11.17
C VAL A 13 -0.12 -4.83 -11.12
N PRO A 14 1.09 -4.28 -11.28
CA PRO A 14 2.32 -5.04 -11.13
C PRO A 14 2.53 -5.43 -9.66
N ASP A 15 3.03 -6.64 -9.43
CA ASP A 15 3.29 -7.21 -8.09
C ASP A 15 4.60 -6.65 -7.48
N GLU A 16 5.34 -5.84 -8.23
CA GLU A 16 6.59 -5.26 -7.75
C GLU A 16 6.33 -4.08 -6.80
N PRO A 17 6.78 -4.15 -5.54
CA PRO A 17 6.60 -3.07 -4.59
C PRO A 17 7.49 -1.88 -4.97
N LEU A 18 6.91 -0.68 -4.90
CA LEU A 18 7.63 0.56 -5.14
C LEU A 18 8.24 1.09 -3.85
N LYS A 19 9.53 1.41 -3.91
CA LYS A 19 10.25 2.04 -2.79
C LYS A 19 9.82 3.50 -2.66
N VAL A 20 9.36 3.87 -1.47
CA VAL A 20 8.92 5.23 -1.11
C VAL A 20 9.67 5.64 0.17
N LEU A 21 10.28 6.81 0.16
CA LEU A 21 10.90 7.38 1.34
C LEU A 21 9.84 8.07 2.21
N VAL A 22 9.70 7.67 3.46
CA VAL A 22 8.73 8.24 4.41
C VAL A 22 9.47 8.99 5.51
N GLY A 23 9.04 10.23 5.77
CA GLY A 23 9.51 11.04 6.88
C GLY A 23 8.47 11.13 7.99
N TRP A 24 8.84 10.75 9.21
CA TRP A 24 7.98 10.82 10.39
C TRP A 24 8.78 11.14 11.66
N GLY A 25 8.32 12.12 12.45
CA GLY A 25 8.92 12.42 13.77
C GLY A 25 10.40 12.84 13.74
N GLY A 26 10.90 13.35 12.61
CA GLY A 26 12.33 13.66 12.42
C GLY A 26 13.17 12.47 11.92
N HIS A 27 12.57 11.30 11.74
CA HIS A 27 13.19 10.13 11.13
C HIS A 27 12.78 10.00 9.66
N THR A 28 13.68 9.47 8.83
CA THR A 28 13.40 9.09 7.45
C THR A 28 13.72 7.62 7.27
N PHE A 29 12.78 6.86 6.70
CA PHE A 29 12.97 5.44 6.45
C PHE A 29 12.32 5.04 5.12
N ASP A 30 12.85 3.98 4.54
CA ASP A 30 12.34 3.42 3.30
C ASP A 30 11.19 2.46 3.60
N VAL A 31 10.09 2.64 2.86
CA VAL A 31 8.98 1.68 2.82
C VAL A 31 8.79 1.16 1.41
N PHE A 32 8.41 -0.09 1.30
CA PHE A 32 8.09 -0.74 0.05
C PHE A 32 6.58 -0.90 -0.02
N VAL A 33 5.96 -0.22 -0.98
CA VAL A 33 4.51 -0.20 -1.13
C VAL A 33 4.11 -1.08 -2.31
N LYS A 34 3.38 -2.15 -2.01
CA LYS A 34 2.68 -2.98 -2.99
C LYS A 34 1.42 -2.26 -3.44
N ARG A 35 1.22 -2.22 -4.76
CA ARG A 35 -0.06 -1.78 -5.32
C ARG A 35 -1.10 -2.87 -5.10
N LEU A 36 -2.24 -2.50 -4.57
CA LEU A 36 -3.33 -3.44 -4.35
C LEU A 36 -4.12 -3.63 -5.64
N SER A 37 -4.32 -4.87 -6.05
CA SER A 37 -5.25 -5.23 -7.12
C SER A 37 -6.70 -5.01 -6.69
N PHE A 38 -7.61 -4.90 -7.67
CA PHE A 38 -9.05 -4.75 -7.40
C PHE A 38 -9.58 -5.83 -6.44
N GLY A 39 -9.21 -7.10 -6.63
CA GLY A 39 -9.65 -8.19 -5.75
C GLY A 39 -9.11 -8.09 -4.32
N GLN A 40 -7.89 -7.57 -4.14
CA GLN A 40 -7.35 -7.34 -2.80
C GLN A 40 -8.07 -6.20 -2.09
N VAL A 41 -8.36 -5.11 -2.81
CA VAL A 41 -9.15 -3.99 -2.30
C VAL A 41 -10.55 -4.45 -1.90
N GLU A 42 -11.24 -5.21 -2.75
CA GLU A 42 -12.55 -5.80 -2.42
C GLU A 42 -12.47 -6.67 -1.15
N ASN A 43 -11.43 -7.49 -0.99
CA ASN A 43 -11.26 -8.31 0.21
C ASN A 43 -11.00 -7.50 1.50
N LEU A 44 -10.50 -6.26 1.38
CA LEU A 44 -10.40 -5.34 2.51
C LEU A 44 -11.77 -4.81 2.95
N PHE A 45 -12.73 -4.71 2.02
CA PHE A 45 -14.07 -4.20 2.27
C PHE A 45 -15.08 -5.26 2.72
N THR A 46 -14.80 -6.55 2.48
CA THR A 46 -15.69 -7.66 2.85
C THR A 46 -15.57 -8.12 4.31
N SER A 47 -14.54 -7.69 5.05
CA SER A 47 -14.36 -8.09 6.44
C SER A 47 -14.87 -7.04 7.42
N ASP A 48 -15.60 -7.49 8.45
CA ASP A 48 -16.12 -6.70 9.58
C ASP A 48 -15.04 -6.23 10.59
N ASP A 49 -13.79 -6.09 10.14
CA ASP A 49 -12.69 -5.70 11.02
C ASP A 49 -12.75 -4.22 11.42
N ARG A 50 -12.19 -3.93 12.60
CA ARG A 50 -12.29 -2.62 13.27
C ARG A 50 -11.67 -1.46 12.50
N SER A 51 -10.70 -1.68 11.60
CA SER A 51 -10.07 -0.61 10.82
C SER A 51 -9.65 -1.06 9.41
N LYS A 52 -10.34 -0.52 8.41
CA LYS A 52 -10.00 -0.73 6.98
C LYS A 52 -8.63 -0.16 6.63
N SER A 53 -8.26 0.99 7.20
CA SER A 53 -6.98 1.64 6.97
C SER A 53 -5.81 0.80 7.50
N ALA A 54 -5.96 0.18 8.67
CA ALA A 54 -4.92 -0.68 9.23
C ALA A 54 -4.67 -1.91 8.36
N ARG A 55 -5.73 -2.54 7.83
CA ARG A 55 -5.56 -3.64 6.86
C ARG A 55 -4.93 -3.17 5.56
N MET A 56 -5.30 -1.99 5.07
CA MET A 56 -4.70 -1.43 3.85
C MET A 56 -3.19 -1.24 4.04
N ILE A 57 -2.76 -0.71 5.19
CA ILE A 57 -1.34 -0.60 5.55
C ILE A 57 -0.70 -2.00 5.61
N ALA A 58 -1.27 -2.93 6.35
CA ALA A 58 -0.73 -4.30 6.49
C ALA A 58 -0.62 -5.06 5.15
N ALA A 59 -1.56 -4.84 4.24
CA ALA A 59 -1.57 -5.50 2.93
C ALA A 59 -0.61 -4.84 1.92
N SER A 60 -0.34 -3.55 2.09
CA SER A 60 0.40 -2.76 1.09
C SER A 60 1.82 -2.42 1.51
N VAL A 61 2.11 -2.31 2.80
CA VAL A 61 3.36 -1.74 3.31
C VAL A 61 4.28 -2.84 3.81
N LEU A 62 5.52 -2.76 3.34
CA LEU A 62 6.64 -3.59 3.75
C LEU A 62 7.76 -2.64 4.23
N LEU A 63 8.41 -2.98 5.34
CA LEU A 63 9.41 -2.14 5.99
C LEU A 63 10.84 -2.66 5.77
N GLY A 64 11.79 -1.74 5.66
CA GLY A 64 13.21 -2.07 5.59
C GLY A 64 13.64 -2.77 4.31
N GLU A 65 14.92 -3.11 4.22
CA GLU A 65 15.48 -3.83 3.06
C GLU A 65 14.96 -5.26 2.94
N ASP A 66 14.65 -5.89 4.08
CA ASP A 66 14.10 -7.24 4.18
C ASP A 66 12.63 -7.34 3.75
N ARG A 67 11.99 -6.20 3.45
CA ARG A 67 10.58 -6.12 3.05
C ARG A 67 9.66 -6.78 4.08
N GLU A 68 9.91 -6.47 5.35
CA GLU A 68 9.17 -7.04 6.47
C GLU A 68 7.69 -6.59 6.42
N PRO A 69 6.73 -7.53 6.42
CA PRO A 69 5.32 -7.19 6.40
C PRO A 69 4.85 -6.64 7.75
N ILE A 70 4.07 -5.57 7.71
CA ILE A 70 3.38 -5.05 8.89
C ILE A 70 2.15 -5.91 9.15
N THR A 71 2.00 -6.46 10.36
CA THR A 71 0.78 -7.20 10.70
C THR A 71 -0.41 -6.25 10.90
N TYR A 72 -1.64 -6.76 10.81
CA TYR A 72 -2.82 -5.95 11.11
C TYR A 72 -2.79 -5.37 12.53
N GLU A 73 -2.31 -6.15 13.52
CA GLU A 73 -2.24 -5.70 14.91
C GLU A 73 -1.24 -4.57 15.09
N ASP A 74 -0.07 -4.65 14.45
CA ASP A 74 0.93 -3.58 14.48
C ASP A 74 0.41 -2.33 13.77
N ALA A 75 -0.19 -2.50 12.59
CA ALA A 75 -0.80 -1.42 11.83
C ALA A 75 -1.93 -0.72 12.60
N TYR A 76 -2.70 -1.47 13.38
CA TYR A 76 -3.78 -0.94 14.22
C TYR A 76 -3.27 -0.14 15.42
N ARG A 77 -2.04 -0.42 15.89
CA ARG A 77 -1.40 0.25 17.02
C ARG A 77 -0.44 1.37 16.61
N LEU A 78 -0.32 1.65 15.31
CA LEU A 78 0.50 2.74 14.80
C LEU A 78 0.07 4.09 15.35
N ASP A 79 1.05 4.98 15.52
CA ASP A 79 0.77 6.39 15.77
C ASP A 79 -0.11 6.95 14.63
N PRO A 80 -1.17 7.72 14.93
CA PRO A 80 -2.08 8.24 13.90
C PRO A 80 -1.38 9.07 12.81
N THR A 81 -0.32 9.81 13.16
CA THR A 81 0.44 10.63 12.22
C THR A 81 1.38 9.78 11.36
N LEU A 82 1.91 8.69 11.90
CA LEU A 82 2.66 7.68 11.14
C LEU A 82 1.74 6.93 10.17
N ALA A 83 0.58 6.50 10.64
CA ALA A 83 -0.43 5.84 9.81
C ALA A 83 -0.85 6.73 8.64
N ALA A 84 -1.06 8.03 8.88
CA ALA A 84 -1.34 9.00 7.81
C ALA A 84 -0.23 9.05 6.75
N LYS A 85 1.05 9.07 7.16
CA LYS A 85 2.19 9.07 6.24
C LYS A 85 2.28 7.80 5.40
N LEU A 86 2.01 6.64 6.00
CA LEU A 86 1.96 5.37 5.28
C LEU A 86 0.80 5.35 4.26
N ILE A 87 -0.37 5.87 4.63
CA ILE A 87 -1.50 5.99 3.70
C ILE A 87 -1.20 6.95 2.55
N GLU A 88 -0.53 8.08 2.81
CA GLU A 88 -0.04 8.98 1.76
C GLU A 88 0.91 8.26 0.78
N ALA A 89 1.83 7.43 1.29
CA ALA A 89 2.72 6.62 0.47
C ALA A 89 1.94 5.61 -0.39
N ILE A 90 0.94 4.94 0.18
CA ILE A 90 0.03 4.03 -0.53
C ILE A 90 -0.72 4.77 -1.64
N ASN A 91 -1.30 5.93 -1.31
CA ASN A 91 -2.04 6.74 -2.27
C ASN A 91 -1.14 7.29 -3.37
N THR A 92 0.12 7.62 -3.09
CA THR A 92 1.09 8.05 -4.10
C THR A 92 1.40 6.93 -5.10
N VAL A 93 1.46 5.70 -4.62
CA VAL A 93 1.75 4.52 -5.43
C VAL A 93 0.53 4.04 -6.22
N ASN A 94 -0.66 4.08 -5.63
CA ASN A 94 -1.93 3.69 -6.25
C ASN A 94 -2.55 4.79 -7.13
N GLY A 95 -2.37 6.06 -6.75
CA GLY A 95 -2.96 7.25 -7.37
C GLY A 95 -2.14 7.85 -8.50
N LYS A 96 -1.15 7.14 -9.05
CA LYS A 96 -0.51 7.48 -10.32
C LYS A 96 -1.32 6.84 -11.46
N PRO A 97 -2.30 7.53 -12.09
CA PRO A 97 -2.62 7.21 -13.47
C PRO A 97 -1.33 7.47 -14.28
N GLY A 98 -1.09 6.61 -15.28
CA GLY A 98 0.01 6.80 -16.21
C GLY A 98 0.03 8.25 -16.72
N ASN A 99 1.23 8.82 -16.75
CA ASN A 99 1.52 10.01 -17.53
C ASN A 99 1.33 9.71 -19.01
#